data_AF-A0A9E9CBL1-F1
#
_entry.id   AF-A0A9E9CBL1-F1
#
_cell.length_a   1.000
_cell.length_b   1.000
_cell.length_c   1.000
_cell.angle_alpha   90.00
_cell.angle_beta   90.00
_cell.angle_gamma   90.00
#
_symmetry.space_group_name_H-M   'P 1'
#
loop_
_entity.id
_entity.type
_entity.pdbx_description
1 polymer ?
#
loop_
_entity_poly.entity_id
_entity_poly.type
_entity_poly.pdbx_seq_one_letter_code
_entity_poly.pdbx_strand_id
1 'polypeptide(L)'
;MRASRTGTNSQSYAVAWWGLWIVPTLIFSAGAGLWAVKDLLELPSFPQCRSISQVDSTASARLYCAEQFANQQKVPDLRRAILLANSIAEQDPLWVESRRAIERWSRSILETGEAEFQAGQLETALKTAQSIPMSVHTYAIAEERMERWRSVWERAKAIYDQAEDEIDQRQWSAAMNTARGLLTIGNRHWSTTKYQTLLRSLQASKESQSFQAAAQARSSQRQSSARNSESFEDYFARRDRERSAEDAAYLDEAYQLAGAGSLSGLRSAIDEASRILYGSSQYAEAQQAIEGWRNQIEIIEDAPYLDRARALANQGDLTSLEAAIDEVRNIGWGRALYDEAYAEMQQWRETAHQLRVQAQAEQLETLTAPTTETNSSQPNLLQPTSLQPHPVPVVQTIETVGTTETSQPGNLLN
;
A
#
# COMPACT_ATOMS: atom_id res chain seq x y z
N MET A 1 -93.18 -71.19 43.88
CA MET A 1 -92.12 -71.46 44.87
C MET A 1 -90.77 -71.05 44.29
N ARG A 2 -89.90 -70.48 45.15
CA ARG A 2 -88.50 -70.06 44.91
C ARG A 2 -88.37 -68.67 44.23
N ALA A 3 -88.38 -67.58 45.00
CA ALA A 3 -87.35 -67.04 45.91
C ALA A 3 -86.41 -66.03 45.21
N SER A 4 -86.54 -64.79 45.68
CA SER A 4 -85.69 -63.61 45.50
C SER A 4 -84.25 -63.80 45.99
N ARG A 5 -83.26 -63.15 45.36
CA ARG A 5 -82.58 -61.94 45.89
C ARG A 5 -81.31 -61.61 45.09
N THR A 6 -81.12 -60.31 44.99
CA THR A 6 -80.02 -59.52 44.44
C THR A 6 -78.65 -59.79 45.06
N GLY A 7 -77.61 -59.69 44.24
CA GLY A 7 -76.22 -59.53 44.66
C GLY A 7 -75.49 -58.63 43.65
N THR A 8 -75.48 -57.33 43.94
CA THR A 8 -74.68 -56.31 43.26
C THR A 8 -73.21 -56.54 43.57
N ASN A 9 -72.33 -56.54 42.56
CA ASN A 9 -70.92 -56.25 42.78
C ASN A 9 -70.40 -55.35 41.66
N SER A 10 -70.28 -54.07 41.99
CA SER A 10 -69.65 -53.03 41.21
C SER A 10 -68.13 -53.23 41.26
N GLN A 11 -67.52 -53.65 40.15
CA GLN A 11 -66.10 -53.40 39.93
C GLN A 11 -65.93 -52.36 38.82
N SER A 12 -65.53 -51.20 39.29
CA SER A 12 -64.92 -50.05 38.63
C SER A 12 -64.08 -50.36 37.39
N TYR A 13 -64.59 -49.94 36.23
CA TYR A 13 -63.79 -49.64 35.03
C TYR A 13 -63.93 -48.15 34.70
N ALA A 14 -63.48 -47.27 35.62
CA ALA A 14 -63.55 -45.82 35.42
C ALA A 14 -62.20 -45.18 35.07
N VAL A 15 -61.14 -45.95 34.83
CA VAL A 15 -59.81 -45.39 34.51
C VAL A 15 -59.15 -46.18 33.38
N ALA A 16 -59.65 -46.05 32.16
CA ALA A 16 -58.95 -46.60 30.99
C ALA A 16 -59.26 -45.91 29.64
N TRP A 17 -59.97 -44.77 29.61
CA TRP A 17 -60.23 -44.09 28.33
C TRP A 17 -59.29 -42.90 28.05
N TRP A 18 -58.73 -42.28 29.09
CA TRP A 18 -57.92 -41.06 28.98
C TRP A 18 -56.46 -41.42 28.64
N GLY A 19 -56.00 -42.62 29.04
CA GLY A 19 -54.68 -43.15 28.68
C GLY A 19 -54.49 -43.39 27.17
N LEU A 20 -55.57 -43.55 26.42
CA LEU A 20 -55.54 -43.75 24.97
C LEU A 20 -55.16 -42.47 24.21
N TRP A 21 -55.38 -41.29 24.82
CA TRP A 21 -54.99 -39.99 24.26
C TRP A 21 -53.66 -39.45 24.80
N ILE A 22 -53.22 -39.91 25.98
CA ILE A 22 -51.94 -39.51 26.59
C ILE A 22 -50.75 -39.93 25.71
N VAL A 23 -50.75 -41.17 25.20
CA VAL A 23 -49.64 -41.67 24.38
C VAL A 23 -49.50 -40.89 23.06
N PRO A 24 -50.58 -40.64 22.28
CA PRO A 24 -50.50 -39.78 21.09
C PRO A 24 -50.04 -38.35 21.38
N THR A 25 -50.53 -37.73 22.46
CA THR A 25 -50.15 -36.34 22.81
C THR A 25 -48.69 -36.22 23.25
N LEU A 26 -48.16 -37.20 24.00
CA LEU A 26 -46.74 -37.24 24.37
C LEU A 26 -45.84 -37.48 23.16
N ILE A 27 -46.23 -38.37 22.24
CA ILE A 27 -45.48 -38.64 21.01
C ILE A 27 -45.49 -37.41 20.09
N PHE A 28 -46.62 -36.72 19.96
CA PHE A 28 -46.71 -35.50 19.14
C PHE A 28 -45.88 -34.35 19.71
N SER A 29 -45.87 -34.18 21.03
CA SER A 29 -45.06 -33.16 21.72
C SER A 29 -43.56 -33.45 21.61
N ALA A 30 -43.14 -34.71 21.79
CA ALA A 30 -41.76 -35.13 21.63
C ALA A 30 -41.30 -35.04 20.15
N GLY A 31 -42.19 -35.35 19.21
CA GLY A 31 -41.95 -35.22 17.78
C GLY A 31 -41.75 -33.77 17.35
N ALA A 32 -42.58 -32.84 17.84
CA ALA A 32 -42.41 -31.41 17.57
C ALA A 32 -41.10 -30.86 18.16
N GLY A 33 -40.69 -31.32 19.34
CA GLY A 33 -39.41 -30.96 19.94
C GLY A 33 -38.21 -31.42 19.10
N LEU A 34 -38.22 -32.67 18.64
CA LEU A 34 -37.16 -33.19 17.77
C LEU A 34 -37.17 -32.56 16.37
N TRP A 35 -38.34 -32.20 15.85
CA TRP A 35 -38.47 -31.51 14.56
C TRP A 35 -37.95 -30.07 14.66
N ALA A 36 -38.31 -29.34 15.71
CA ALA A 36 -37.79 -27.99 15.97
C ALA A 36 -36.28 -27.99 16.21
N VAL A 37 -35.74 -28.99 16.94
CA VAL A 37 -34.30 -29.14 17.14
C VAL A 37 -33.60 -29.53 15.83
N LYS A 38 -34.19 -30.39 14.99
CA LYS A 38 -33.65 -30.72 13.65
C LYS A 38 -33.63 -29.49 12.76
N ASP A 39 -34.68 -28.67 12.76
CA ASP A 39 -34.79 -27.44 11.97
C ASP A 39 -33.81 -26.36 12.49
N LEU A 40 -33.56 -26.30 13.81
CA LEU A 40 -32.52 -25.44 14.40
C LEU A 40 -31.09 -25.94 14.13
N LEU A 41 -30.88 -27.26 14.03
CA LEU A 41 -29.57 -27.89 13.75
C LEU A 41 -29.32 -28.14 12.26
N GLU A 42 -30.32 -27.98 11.39
CA GLU A 42 -30.14 -27.83 9.95
C GLU A 42 -29.55 -26.43 9.72
N LEU A 43 -28.27 -26.31 10.08
CA LEU A 43 -27.42 -25.20 9.69
C LEU A 43 -27.69 -24.96 8.19
N PRO A 44 -28.15 -23.76 7.79
CA PRO A 44 -28.36 -23.48 6.38
C PRO A 44 -27.07 -23.86 5.65
N SER A 45 -27.19 -24.71 4.64
CA SER A 45 -26.04 -25.24 3.92
C SER A 45 -25.13 -24.06 3.57
N PHE A 46 -23.90 -24.02 4.10
CA PHE A 46 -22.98 -22.94 3.81
C PHE A 46 -22.93 -22.75 2.29
N PRO A 47 -23.17 -21.52 1.78
CA PRO A 47 -23.16 -21.30 0.35
C PRO A 47 -21.83 -21.80 -0.18
N GLN A 48 -21.86 -22.77 -1.09
CA GLN A 48 -20.64 -23.21 -1.76
C GLN A 48 -20.18 -22.02 -2.58
N CYS A 49 -19.21 -21.26 -2.06
CA CYS A 49 -18.62 -20.10 -2.71
C CYS A 49 -17.80 -20.56 -3.93
N ARG A 50 -18.50 -21.04 -4.96
CA ARG A 50 -17.92 -21.73 -6.12
C ARG A 50 -17.85 -20.81 -7.34
N SER A 51 -18.80 -19.87 -7.49
CA SER A 51 -18.79 -18.90 -8.58
C SER A 51 -19.58 -17.62 -8.27
N ILE A 52 -19.16 -16.50 -8.87
CA ILE A 52 -19.77 -15.16 -8.77
C ILE A 52 -21.20 -15.10 -9.33
N SER A 53 -21.56 -16.00 -10.25
CA SER A 53 -22.80 -15.95 -11.03
C SER A 53 -23.98 -16.74 -10.45
N GLN A 54 -23.83 -17.41 -9.31
CA GLN A 54 -24.93 -18.15 -8.65
C GLN A 54 -25.57 -17.36 -7.49
N VAL A 55 -25.46 -16.04 -7.53
CA VAL A 55 -25.68 -15.15 -6.39
C VAL A 55 -27.07 -14.50 -6.45
N ASP A 56 -28.10 -15.30 -6.16
CA ASP A 56 -29.35 -14.80 -5.56
C ASP A 56 -29.18 -14.58 -4.04
N SER A 57 -27.93 -14.57 -3.56
CA SER A 57 -27.61 -14.58 -2.15
C SER A 57 -27.68 -13.18 -1.53
N THR A 58 -28.06 -13.14 -0.26
CA THR A 58 -28.14 -11.93 0.59
C THR A 58 -26.79 -11.21 0.67
N ALA A 59 -26.77 -9.93 1.00
CA ALA A 59 -25.52 -9.17 1.17
C ALA A 59 -24.54 -9.84 2.15
N SER A 60 -25.05 -10.46 3.22
CA SER A 60 -24.24 -11.23 4.18
C SER A 60 -23.52 -12.41 3.54
N ALA A 61 -24.19 -13.17 2.67
CA ALA A 61 -23.58 -14.29 1.95
C ALA A 61 -22.54 -13.81 0.93
N ARG A 62 -22.78 -12.67 0.27
CA ARG A 62 -21.80 -12.06 -0.65
C ARG A 62 -20.53 -11.64 0.08
N LEU A 63 -20.68 -10.95 1.21
CA LEU A 63 -19.55 -10.49 2.01
C LEU A 63 -18.79 -11.70 2.60
N TYR A 64 -19.50 -12.71 3.09
CA TYR A 64 -18.88 -13.96 3.56
C TYR A 64 -18.06 -14.65 2.47
N CYS A 65 -18.64 -14.85 1.29
CA CYS A 65 -17.90 -15.47 0.18
C CYS A 65 -16.72 -14.59 -0.27
N ALA A 66 -16.88 -13.26 -0.27
CA ALA A 66 -15.79 -12.34 -0.57
C ALA A 66 -14.62 -12.52 0.41
N GLU A 67 -14.89 -12.57 1.72
CA GLU A 67 -13.87 -12.85 2.74
C GLU A 67 -13.20 -14.22 2.53
N GLN A 68 -13.95 -15.27 2.15
CA GLN A 68 -13.36 -16.58 1.83
C GLN A 68 -12.38 -16.52 0.64
N PHE A 69 -12.71 -15.76 -0.41
CA PHE A 69 -11.77 -15.53 -1.51
C PHE A 69 -10.56 -14.73 -1.05
N ALA A 70 -10.77 -13.66 -0.28
CA ALA A 70 -9.70 -12.80 0.21
C ALA A 70 -8.70 -13.53 1.13
N ASN A 71 -9.16 -14.52 1.90
CA ASN A 71 -8.30 -15.36 2.75
C ASN A 71 -7.23 -16.14 1.98
N GLN A 72 -7.38 -16.32 0.66
CA GLN A 72 -6.34 -16.93 -0.16
C GLN A 72 -5.13 -16.01 -0.38
N GLN A 73 -5.27 -14.70 -0.16
CA GLN A 73 -4.24 -13.67 -0.32
C GLN A 73 -3.58 -13.63 -1.72
N LYS A 74 -4.28 -14.14 -2.73
CA LYS A 74 -3.83 -14.12 -4.13
C LYS A 74 -4.53 -13.01 -4.89
N VAL A 75 -3.80 -12.28 -5.73
CA VAL A 75 -4.34 -11.16 -6.52
C VAL A 75 -5.64 -11.51 -7.29
N PRO A 76 -5.75 -12.66 -8.00
CA PRO A 76 -7.00 -13.01 -8.67
C PRO A 76 -8.18 -13.24 -7.72
N ASP A 77 -7.93 -13.78 -6.52
CA ASP A 77 -8.97 -14.04 -5.53
C ASP A 77 -9.37 -12.77 -4.77
N LEU A 78 -8.41 -11.90 -4.44
CA LEU A 78 -8.67 -10.56 -3.90
C LEU A 78 -9.51 -9.73 -4.88
N ARG A 79 -9.21 -9.78 -6.18
CA ARG A 79 -10.04 -9.14 -7.21
C ARG A 79 -11.47 -9.66 -7.20
N ARG A 80 -11.66 -10.98 -7.09
CA ARG A 80 -13.01 -11.58 -6.99
C ARG A 80 -13.73 -11.12 -5.73
N ALA A 81 -13.03 -11.09 -4.60
CA ALA A 81 -13.56 -10.60 -3.33
C ALA A 81 -14.05 -9.14 -3.46
N ILE A 82 -13.22 -8.26 -4.03
CA ILE A 82 -13.56 -6.85 -4.27
C ILE A 82 -14.81 -6.71 -5.15
N LEU A 83 -14.91 -7.48 -6.23
CA LEU A 83 -16.08 -7.45 -7.13
C LEU A 83 -17.37 -7.88 -6.41
N LEU A 84 -17.29 -8.93 -5.56
CA LEU A 84 -18.42 -9.40 -4.77
C LEU A 84 -18.85 -8.36 -3.73
N ALA A 85 -17.89 -7.78 -2.99
CA ALA A 85 -18.15 -6.72 -2.03
C ALA A 85 -18.77 -5.48 -2.70
N ASN A 86 -18.25 -5.06 -3.86
CA ASN A 86 -18.78 -3.90 -4.60
C ASN A 86 -20.20 -4.12 -5.16
N SER A 87 -20.69 -5.37 -5.20
CA SER A 87 -22.06 -5.68 -5.62
C SER A 87 -23.11 -5.49 -4.51
N ILE A 88 -22.68 -5.18 -3.27
CA ILE A 88 -23.58 -4.88 -2.15
C ILE A 88 -24.12 -3.45 -2.36
N ALA A 89 -25.45 -3.33 -2.31
CA ALA A 89 -26.13 -2.06 -2.56
C ALA A 89 -25.90 -1.06 -1.44
N GLU A 90 -25.95 0.24 -1.75
CA GLU A 90 -25.69 1.33 -0.79
C GLU A 90 -26.73 1.41 0.33
N GLN A 91 -27.97 1.01 0.06
CA GLN A 91 -29.02 0.92 1.08
C GLN A 91 -28.87 -0.28 2.03
N ASP A 92 -27.94 -1.21 1.78
CA ASP A 92 -27.74 -2.37 2.64
C ASP A 92 -26.91 -2.00 3.90
N PRO A 93 -27.30 -2.44 5.11
CA PRO A 93 -26.53 -2.16 6.32
C PRO A 93 -25.06 -2.60 6.28
N LEU A 94 -24.72 -3.60 5.45
CA LEU A 94 -23.35 -4.10 5.30
C LEU A 94 -22.52 -3.31 4.29
N TRP A 95 -23.06 -2.26 3.67
CA TRP A 95 -22.33 -1.49 2.66
C TRP A 95 -21.05 -0.85 3.21
N VAL A 96 -21.08 -0.28 4.41
CA VAL A 96 -19.90 0.34 5.04
C VAL A 96 -18.80 -0.69 5.27
N GLU A 97 -19.17 -1.87 5.79
CA GLU A 97 -18.22 -2.96 6.04
C GLU A 97 -17.62 -3.49 4.72
N SER A 98 -18.46 -3.60 3.70
CA SER A 98 -18.02 -3.95 2.34
C SER A 98 -16.98 -2.95 1.80
N ARG A 99 -17.20 -1.64 1.97
CA ARG A 99 -16.25 -0.61 1.54
C ARG A 99 -14.91 -0.72 2.28
N ARG A 100 -14.93 -0.92 3.60
CA ARG A 100 -13.71 -1.17 4.39
C ARG A 100 -12.97 -2.42 3.90
N ALA A 101 -13.69 -3.49 3.59
CA ALA A 101 -13.10 -4.71 3.04
C ALA A 101 -12.45 -4.48 1.67
N ILE A 102 -13.12 -3.74 0.76
CA ILE A 102 -12.55 -3.33 -0.53
C ILE A 102 -11.26 -2.55 -0.36
N GLU A 103 -11.20 -1.61 0.58
CA GLU A 103 -9.97 -0.85 0.87
C GLU A 103 -8.83 -1.76 1.36
N ARG A 104 -9.12 -2.67 2.30
CA ARG A 104 -8.13 -3.64 2.81
C ARG A 104 -7.59 -4.53 1.70
N TRP A 105 -8.46 -5.10 0.87
CA TRP A 105 -8.03 -6.03 -0.19
C TRP A 105 -7.36 -5.31 -1.36
N SER A 106 -7.80 -4.09 -1.69
CA SER A 106 -7.12 -3.25 -2.70
C SER A 106 -5.69 -2.93 -2.26
N ARG A 107 -5.48 -2.67 -0.97
CA ARG A 107 -4.13 -2.48 -0.41
C ARG A 107 -3.28 -3.73 -0.61
N SER A 108 -3.78 -4.91 -0.26
CA SER A 108 -3.02 -6.16 -0.40
C SER A 108 -2.62 -6.45 -1.87
N ILE A 109 -3.48 -6.09 -2.83
CA ILE A 109 -3.10 -6.15 -4.26
C ILE A 109 -1.96 -5.17 -4.56
N LEU A 110 -2.05 -3.93 -4.09
CA LEU A 110 -0.97 -2.96 -4.29
C LEU A 110 0.33 -3.43 -3.60
N GLU A 111 0.26 -4.08 -2.43
CA GLU A 111 1.41 -4.63 -1.65
C GLU A 111 2.20 -5.61 -2.50
N THR A 112 1.46 -6.48 -3.18
CA THR A 112 2.04 -7.41 -4.14
C THR A 112 2.69 -6.68 -5.30
N GLY A 113 2.00 -5.70 -5.90
CA GLY A 113 2.54 -4.92 -7.01
C GLY A 113 3.80 -4.14 -6.65
N GLU A 114 3.94 -3.68 -5.41
CA GLU A 114 5.15 -3.01 -4.96
C GLU A 114 6.33 -3.94 -4.78
N ALA A 115 6.10 -5.11 -4.21
CA ALA A 115 7.14 -6.12 -4.12
C ALA A 115 7.67 -6.45 -5.53
N GLU A 116 6.78 -6.57 -6.52
CA GLU A 116 7.13 -6.76 -7.92
C GLU A 116 7.90 -5.57 -8.50
N PHE A 117 7.46 -4.34 -8.23
CA PHE A 117 8.13 -3.12 -8.67
C PHE A 117 9.55 -3.02 -8.09
N GLN A 118 9.69 -3.23 -6.78
CA GLN A 118 10.97 -3.21 -6.07
C GLN A 118 11.91 -4.34 -6.55
N ALA A 119 11.35 -5.47 -6.99
CA ALA A 119 12.10 -6.57 -7.61
C ALA A 119 12.53 -6.29 -9.07
N GLY A 120 12.15 -5.15 -9.66
CA GLY A 120 12.51 -4.80 -11.04
C GLY A 120 11.50 -5.26 -12.09
N GLN A 121 10.30 -5.68 -11.67
CA GLN A 121 9.25 -6.19 -12.56
C GLN A 121 8.14 -5.16 -12.76
N LEU A 122 8.48 -3.99 -13.34
CA LEU A 122 7.52 -2.90 -13.54
C LEU A 122 6.25 -3.37 -14.28
N GLU A 123 6.39 -4.12 -15.36
CA GLU A 123 5.24 -4.58 -16.16
C GLU A 123 4.30 -5.51 -15.36
N THR A 124 4.86 -6.37 -14.51
CA THR A 124 4.07 -7.24 -13.64
C THR A 124 3.35 -6.39 -12.58
N ALA A 125 4.07 -5.48 -11.92
CA ALA A 125 3.51 -4.56 -10.92
C ALA A 125 2.32 -3.77 -11.47
N LEU A 126 2.45 -3.21 -12.67
CA LEU A 126 1.38 -2.47 -13.35
C LEU A 126 0.14 -3.36 -13.59
N LYS A 127 0.33 -4.59 -14.07
CA LYS A 127 -0.78 -5.55 -14.26
C LYS A 127 -1.45 -5.94 -12.95
N THR A 128 -0.66 -6.11 -11.89
CA THR A 128 -1.16 -6.39 -10.55
C THR A 128 -2.04 -5.25 -10.05
N ALA A 129 -1.58 -3.99 -10.13
CA ALA A 129 -2.41 -2.83 -9.78
C ALA A 129 -3.66 -2.69 -10.66
N GLN A 130 -3.56 -2.94 -11.97
CA GLN A 130 -4.71 -2.95 -12.90
C GLN A 130 -5.76 -4.04 -12.58
N SER A 131 -5.41 -5.04 -11.77
CA SER A 131 -6.36 -6.05 -11.31
C SER A 131 -7.41 -5.47 -10.37
N ILE A 132 -7.15 -4.32 -9.75
CA ILE A 132 -8.15 -3.56 -8.99
C ILE A 132 -9.22 -3.05 -9.97
N PRO A 133 -10.51 -3.40 -9.78
CA PRO A 133 -11.56 -2.99 -10.71
C PRO A 133 -11.73 -1.46 -10.76
N MET A 134 -11.87 -0.89 -11.97
CA MET A 134 -12.18 0.54 -12.15
C MET A 134 -13.52 0.97 -11.54
N SER A 135 -14.40 0.01 -11.23
CA SER A 135 -15.72 0.27 -10.63
C SER A 135 -15.66 0.58 -9.14
N VAL A 136 -14.52 0.42 -8.47
CA VAL A 136 -14.36 0.72 -7.04
C VAL A 136 -13.64 2.04 -6.81
N HIS A 137 -13.99 2.73 -5.73
CA HIS A 137 -13.40 4.02 -5.38
C HIS A 137 -11.86 3.96 -5.19
N THR A 138 -11.34 2.81 -4.77
CA THR A 138 -9.90 2.59 -4.53
C THR A 138 -9.07 2.53 -5.80
N TYR A 139 -9.67 2.49 -6.99
CA TYR A 139 -8.93 2.49 -8.25
C TYR A 139 -8.10 3.76 -8.44
N ALA A 140 -8.58 4.92 -7.98
CA ALA A 140 -7.82 6.17 -8.06
C ALA A 140 -6.45 6.08 -7.35
N ILE A 141 -6.39 5.37 -6.22
CA ILE A 141 -5.15 5.12 -5.48
C ILE A 141 -4.21 4.21 -6.28
N ALA A 142 -4.77 3.22 -6.98
CA ALA A 142 -4.00 2.33 -7.84
C ALA A 142 -3.42 3.06 -9.05
N GLU A 143 -4.20 3.97 -9.67
CA GLU A 143 -3.78 4.79 -10.80
C GLU A 143 -2.62 5.71 -10.44
N GLU A 144 -2.75 6.46 -9.34
CA GLU A 144 -1.66 7.29 -8.80
C GLU A 144 -0.38 6.47 -8.59
N ARG A 145 -0.52 5.25 -8.04
CA ARG A 145 0.62 4.36 -7.77
C ARG A 145 1.31 3.88 -9.04
N MET A 146 0.53 3.49 -10.06
CA MET A 146 1.06 3.11 -11.36
C MET A 146 1.85 4.25 -12.00
N GLU A 147 1.36 5.48 -11.89
CA GLU A 147 2.04 6.65 -12.43
C GLU A 147 3.36 6.94 -11.68
N ARG A 148 3.34 6.83 -10.35
CA ARG A 148 4.56 6.93 -9.54
C ARG A 148 5.60 5.89 -9.96
N TRP A 149 5.20 4.63 -10.14
CA TRP A 149 6.11 3.56 -10.58
C TRP A 149 6.75 3.87 -11.93
N ARG A 150 5.95 4.30 -12.91
CA ARG A 150 6.45 4.71 -14.22
C ARG A 150 7.44 5.86 -14.11
N SER A 151 7.08 6.91 -13.37
CA SER A 151 7.94 8.08 -13.16
C SER A 151 9.29 7.72 -12.52
N VAL A 152 9.27 6.90 -11.46
CA VAL A 152 10.51 6.41 -10.81
C VAL A 152 11.35 5.60 -11.79
N TRP A 153 10.71 4.70 -12.55
CA TRP A 153 11.39 3.84 -13.51
C TRP A 153 12.05 4.62 -14.65
N GLU A 154 11.33 5.56 -15.26
CA GLU A 154 11.86 6.40 -16.33
C GLU A 154 13.03 7.26 -15.86
N ARG A 155 12.94 7.86 -14.66
CA ARG A 155 14.06 8.61 -14.07
C ARG A 155 15.26 7.71 -13.79
N ALA A 156 15.04 6.51 -13.25
CA ALA A 156 16.11 5.55 -12.97
C ALA A 156 16.82 5.13 -14.27
N LYS A 157 16.03 4.83 -15.30
CA LYS A 157 16.54 4.49 -16.62
C LYS A 157 17.34 5.63 -17.23
N ALA A 158 16.85 6.88 -17.18
CA ALA A 158 17.59 8.03 -17.68
C ALA A 158 18.96 8.21 -17.00
N ILE A 159 19.02 8.04 -15.67
CA ILE A 159 20.29 8.06 -14.91
C ILE A 159 21.21 6.94 -15.38
N TYR A 160 20.67 5.74 -15.54
CA TYR A 160 21.44 4.56 -15.95
C TYR A 160 22.01 4.74 -17.37
N ASP A 161 21.17 5.12 -18.33
CA ASP A 161 21.55 5.34 -19.72
C ASP A 161 22.62 6.45 -19.83
N GLN A 162 22.45 7.56 -19.08
CA GLN A 162 23.46 8.63 -19.02
C GLN A 162 24.79 8.13 -18.44
N ALA A 163 24.76 7.30 -17.39
CA ALA A 163 25.99 6.75 -16.83
C ALA A 163 26.71 5.82 -17.82
N GLU A 164 25.98 5.01 -18.60
CA GLU A 164 26.56 4.19 -19.67
C GLU A 164 27.19 5.05 -20.78
N ASP A 165 26.51 6.11 -21.22
CA ASP A 165 27.06 7.04 -22.20
C ASP A 165 28.35 7.71 -21.69
N GLU A 166 28.41 8.09 -20.42
CA GLU A 166 29.59 8.68 -19.78
C GLU A 166 30.74 7.67 -19.66
N ILE A 167 30.43 6.38 -19.44
CA ILE A 167 31.40 5.28 -19.47
C ILE A 167 32.00 5.14 -20.88
N ASP A 168 31.17 5.15 -21.90
CA ASP A 168 31.62 5.03 -23.30
C ASP A 168 32.48 6.22 -23.73
N GLN A 169 32.15 7.41 -23.24
CA GLN A 169 32.93 8.64 -23.42
C GLN A 169 34.19 8.72 -22.55
N ARG A 170 34.48 7.69 -21.73
CA ARG A 170 35.62 7.61 -20.80
C ARG A 170 35.60 8.67 -19.70
N GLN A 171 34.43 9.22 -19.38
CA GLN A 171 34.22 10.20 -18.32
C GLN A 171 33.92 9.48 -17.00
N TRP A 172 34.89 8.74 -16.47
CA TRP A 172 34.68 7.85 -15.31
C TRP A 172 34.16 8.53 -14.04
N SER A 173 34.62 9.76 -13.78
CA SER A 173 34.19 10.53 -12.62
C SER A 173 32.75 11.02 -12.77
N ALA A 174 32.36 11.48 -13.96
CA ALA A 174 30.99 11.85 -14.28
C ALA A 174 30.08 10.64 -14.14
N ALA A 175 30.42 9.53 -14.80
CA ALA A 175 29.66 8.28 -14.76
C ALA A 175 29.43 7.78 -13.34
N MET A 176 30.47 7.80 -12.49
CA MET A 176 30.34 7.42 -11.08
C MET A 176 29.39 8.37 -10.33
N ASN A 177 29.50 9.68 -10.55
CA ASN A 177 28.61 10.66 -9.92
C ASN A 177 27.15 10.46 -10.34
N THR A 178 26.91 10.26 -11.64
CA THR A 178 25.59 9.98 -12.21
C THR A 178 25.01 8.69 -11.63
N ALA A 179 25.81 7.61 -11.59
CA ALA A 179 25.40 6.31 -11.07
C ALA A 179 24.92 6.38 -9.61
N ARG A 180 25.53 7.23 -8.76
CA ARG A 180 25.09 7.42 -7.36
C ARG A 180 23.64 7.90 -7.24
N GLY A 181 23.11 8.57 -8.27
CA GLY A 181 21.69 8.94 -8.34
C GLY A 181 20.74 7.74 -8.18
N LEU A 182 21.14 6.55 -8.66
CA LEU A 182 20.36 5.32 -8.53
C LEU A 182 20.19 4.87 -7.07
N LEU A 183 21.13 5.21 -6.18
CA LEU A 183 21.02 4.88 -4.76
C LEU A 183 19.87 5.62 -4.06
N THR A 184 19.41 6.72 -4.65
CA THR A 184 18.37 7.61 -4.09
C THR A 184 17.02 7.51 -4.80
N ILE A 185 16.91 6.73 -5.87
CA ILE A 185 15.73 6.75 -6.76
C ILE A 185 14.47 6.11 -6.13
N GLY A 186 14.64 5.34 -5.04
CA GLY A 186 13.54 4.71 -4.32
C GLY A 186 13.10 3.36 -4.91
N ASN A 187 13.99 2.66 -5.62
CA ASN A 187 13.74 1.30 -6.11
C ASN A 187 14.92 0.37 -5.81
N ARG A 188 14.65 -0.78 -5.18
CA ARG A 188 15.68 -1.74 -4.74
C ARG A 188 16.45 -2.33 -5.92
N HIS A 189 15.78 -2.76 -6.98
CA HIS A 189 16.45 -3.31 -8.18
C HIS A 189 17.43 -2.33 -8.82
N TRP A 190 17.03 -1.06 -8.98
CA TRP A 190 17.91 -0.04 -9.55
C TRP A 190 19.10 0.28 -8.65
N SER A 191 18.85 0.40 -7.35
CA SER A 191 19.84 0.79 -6.35
C SER A 191 20.75 -0.35 -5.87
N THR A 192 20.50 -1.61 -6.27
CA THR A 192 21.38 -2.76 -5.98
C THR A 192 21.89 -3.39 -7.27
N THR A 193 21.02 -4.09 -8.00
CA THR A 193 21.40 -4.92 -9.15
C THR A 193 21.94 -4.08 -10.30
N LYS A 194 21.22 -3.03 -10.69
CA LYS A 194 21.64 -2.17 -11.81
C LYS A 194 22.83 -1.30 -11.45
N TYR A 195 22.83 -0.73 -10.25
CA TYR A 195 23.97 0.02 -9.74
C TYR A 195 25.28 -0.81 -9.75
N GLN A 196 25.26 -2.05 -9.25
CA GLN A 196 26.45 -2.91 -9.29
C GLN A 196 26.86 -3.33 -10.70
N THR A 197 25.89 -3.45 -11.61
CA THR A 197 26.19 -3.70 -13.02
C THR A 197 27.00 -2.54 -13.60
N LEU A 198 26.61 -1.29 -13.32
CA LEU A 198 27.37 -0.10 -13.70
C LEU A 198 28.75 -0.03 -13.04
N LEU A 199 28.86 -0.37 -11.75
CA LEU A 199 30.17 -0.38 -11.08
C LEU A 199 31.14 -1.38 -11.72
N ARG A 200 30.64 -2.56 -12.12
CA ARG A 200 31.48 -3.52 -12.85
C ARG A 200 31.90 -2.99 -14.22
N SER A 201 30.99 -2.40 -15.00
CA SER A 201 31.35 -1.85 -16.31
C SER A 201 32.37 -0.72 -16.16
N LEU A 202 32.22 0.13 -15.14
CA LEU A 202 33.21 1.15 -14.76
C LEU A 202 34.58 0.55 -14.44
N GLN A 203 34.63 -0.49 -13.60
CA GLN A 203 35.88 -1.15 -13.23
C GLN A 203 36.54 -1.80 -14.45
N ALA A 204 35.78 -2.56 -15.24
CA ALA A 204 36.28 -3.24 -16.44
C ALA A 204 36.83 -2.25 -17.47
N SER A 205 36.18 -1.10 -17.63
CA SER A 205 36.61 -0.05 -18.56
C SER A 205 37.91 0.62 -18.11
N LYS A 206 38.05 0.90 -16.81
CA LYS A 206 39.32 1.40 -16.21
C LYS A 206 40.46 0.40 -16.35
N GLU A 207 40.21 -0.88 -16.08
CA GLU A 207 41.21 -1.95 -16.19
C GLU A 207 41.65 -2.16 -17.64
N SER A 208 40.72 -2.09 -18.59
CA SER A 208 41.04 -2.18 -20.01
C SER A 208 41.98 -1.03 -20.45
N GLN A 209 41.72 0.19 -19.97
CA GLN A 209 42.58 1.34 -20.25
C GLN A 209 43.97 1.21 -19.61
N SER A 210 44.03 0.79 -18.34
CA SER A 210 45.31 0.61 -17.63
C SER A 210 46.15 -0.51 -18.25
N PHE A 211 45.51 -1.60 -18.69
CA PHE A 211 46.17 -2.69 -19.41
C PHE A 211 46.76 -2.23 -20.74
N GLN A 212 46.00 -1.46 -21.54
CA GLN A 212 46.49 -0.90 -22.80
C GLN A 212 47.70 0.02 -22.59
N ALA A 213 47.65 0.90 -21.58
CA ALA A 213 48.77 1.78 -21.24
C ALA A 213 50.02 1.00 -20.79
N ALA A 214 49.84 -0.04 -19.96
CA ALA A 214 50.93 -0.91 -19.51
C ALA A 214 51.55 -1.71 -20.67
N ALA A 215 50.73 -2.22 -21.60
CA ALA A 215 51.19 -2.92 -22.79
C ALA A 215 52.02 -2.00 -23.70
N GLN A 216 51.59 -0.76 -23.90
CA GLN A 216 52.35 0.27 -24.62
C GLN A 216 53.70 0.56 -23.93
N ALA A 217 53.71 0.77 -22.61
CA ALA A 217 54.94 1.01 -21.85
C ALA A 217 55.92 -0.18 -21.84
N ARG A 218 55.42 -1.42 -21.79
CA ARG A 218 56.26 -2.63 -21.87
C ARG A 218 56.89 -2.83 -23.25
N SER A 219 56.19 -2.43 -24.32
CA SER A 219 56.76 -2.49 -25.67
C SER A 219 58.02 -1.62 -25.83
N SER A 220 58.13 -0.54 -25.05
CA SER A 220 59.32 0.33 -24.99
C SER A 220 60.43 -0.13 -24.03
N GLN A 221 60.19 -1.13 -23.17
CA GLN A 221 61.05 -1.45 -22.03
C GLN A 221 61.49 -2.92 -22.00
N ARG A 222 61.85 -3.46 -23.18
CA ARG A 222 62.07 -4.90 -23.44
C ARG A 222 63.35 -5.52 -22.85
N GLN A 223 64.11 -4.83 -22.02
CA GLN A 223 65.38 -5.35 -21.50
C GLN A 223 65.37 -5.42 -19.97
N SER A 224 65.64 -6.62 -19.46
CA SER A 224 65.80 -7.01 -18.06
C SER A 224 64.51 -7.17 -17.25
N SER A 225 64.11 -8.42 -17.00
CA SER A 225 63.68 -8.91 -15.68
C SER A 225 63.11 -10.31 -15.80
N ALA A 226 63.96 -11.31 -15.57
CA ALA A 226 63.56 -12.71 -15.39
C ALA A 226 64.34 -13.28 -14.20
N ARG A 227 63.97 -12.89 -12.99
CA ARG A 227 64.36 -13.57 -11.74
C ARG A 227 63.28 -13.24 -10.71
N ASN A 228 62.62 -14.29 -10.21
CA ASN A 228 61.40 -14.32 -9.37
C ASN A 228 60.10 -14.29 -10.18
N SER A 229 59.69 -15.45 -10.71
CA SER A 229 58.31 -15.65 -11.16
C SER A 229 57.49 -16.17 -9.98
N GLU A 230 56.67 -15.31 -9.40
CA GLU A 230 55.58 -15.71 -8.51
C GLU A 230 54.68 -16.73 -9.23
N SER A 231 54.23 -17.77 -8.54
CA SER A 231 53.26 -18.72 -9.11
C SER A 231 51.97 -17.97 -9.42
N PHE A 232 51.35 -18.29 -10.55
CA PHE A 232 50.05 -17.72 -10.93
C PHE A 232 49.03 -17.84 -9.79
N GLU A 233 48.97 -19.00 -9.11
CA GLU A 233 48.07 -19.25 -7.98
C GLU A 233 48.33 -18.33 -6.77
N ASP A 234 49.59 -18.09 -6.43
CA ASP A 234 49.96 -17.26 -5.28
C ASP A 234 49.63 -15.78 -5.53
N TYR A 235 49.78 -15.33 -6.79
CA TYR A 235 49.36 -14.02 -7.23
C TYR A 235 47.84 -13.81 -7.04
N PHE A 236 46.99 -14.75 -7.49
CA PHE A 236 45.54 -14.63 -7.28
C PHE A 236 45.16 -14.69 -5.80
N ALA A 237 45.78 -15.58 -5.03
CA ALA A 237 45.55 -15.68 -3.60
C ALA A 237 45.94 -14.39 -2.84
N ARG A 238 47.01 -13.70 -3.26
CA ARG A 238 47.35 -12.37 -2.70
C ARG A 238 46.33 -11.32 -3.14
N ARG A 239 46.03 -11.24 -4.44
CA ARG A 239 45.09 -10.25 -4.99
C ARG A 239 43.69 -10.37 -4.37
N ASP A 240 43.26 -11.59 -4.08
CA ASP A 240 41.98 -11.86 -3.43
C ASP A 240 41.97 -11.44 -1.96
N ARG A 241 43.06 -11.67 -1.23
CA ARG A 241 43.26 -11.17 0.14
C ARG A 241 43.28 -9.64 0.20
N GLU A 242 43.96 -8.98 -0.74
CA GLU A 242 43.98 -7.52 -0.86
C GLU A 242 42.57 -6.98 -1.07
N ARG A 243 41.83 -7.52 -2.05
CA ARG A 243 40.44 -7.10 -2.32
C ARG A 243 39.53 -7.33 -1.11
N SER A 244 39.67 -8.47 -0.44
CA SER A 244 38.90 -8.76 0.77
C SER A 244 39.22 -7.77 1.90
N ALA A 245 40.47 -7.34 2.03
CA ALA A 245 40.84 -6.32 3.02
C ALA A 245 40.32 -4.92 2.65
N GLU A 246 40.33 -4.57 1.36
CA GLU A 246 39.73 -3.34 0.83
C GLU A 246 38.21 -3.30 1.08
N ASP A 247 37.51 -4.38 0.73
CA ASP A 247 36.07 -4.52 0.99
C ASP A 247 35.74 -4.36 2.49
N ALA A 248 36.60 -4.91 3.37
CA ALA A 248 36.38 -4.84 4.82
C ALA A 248 36.54 -3.42 5.34
N ALA A 249 37.49 -2.67 4.78
CA ALA A 249 37.67 -1.27 5.09
C ALA A 249 36.47 -0.43 4.63
N TYR A 250 35.92 -0.69 3.43
CA TYR A 250 34.71 -0.01 2.97
C TYR A 250 33.52 -0.26 3.88
N LEU A 251 33.34 -1.50 4.35
CA LEU A 251 32.24 -1.84 5.23
C LEU A 251 32.41 -1.22 6.62
N ASP A 252 33.61 -1.24 7.19
CA ASP A 252 33.90 -0.58 8.47
C ASP A 252 33.66 0.94 8.38
N GLU A 253 34.17 1.60 7.34
CA GLU A 253 33.93 3.03 7.11
C GLU A 253 32.44 3.33 6.96
N ALA A 254 31.70 2.50 6.22
CA ALA A 254 30.26 2.64 6.09
C ALA A 254 29.54 2.57 7.45
N TYR A 255 29.93 1.63 8.34
CA TYR A 255 29.38 1.58 9.69
C TYR A 255 29.73 2.83 10.52
N GLN A 256 30.95 3.36 10.42
CA GLN A 256 31.34 4.61 11.10
C GLN A 256 30.49 5.80 10.61
N LEU A 257 30.29 5.92 9.30
CA LEU A 257 29.46 6.97 8.69
C LEU A 257 28.00 6.87 9.14
N ALA A 258 27.47 5.65 9.26
CA ALA A 258 26.12 5.40 9.73
C ALA A 258 25.95 5.57 11.26
N GLY A 259 27.03 5.50 12.03
CA GLY A 259 26.99 5.43 13.50
C GLY A 259 26.26 6.59 14.19
N ALA A 260 26.26 7.78 13.57
CA ALA A 260 25.54 8.95 14.09
C ALA A 260 24.02 8.92 13.79
N GLY A 261 23.54 8.02 12.93
CA GLY A 261 22.12 7.92 12.54
C GLY A 261 21.61 9.13 11.75
N SER A 262 22.49 10.01 11.28
CA SER A 262 22.08 11.20 10.51
C SER A 262 21.73 10.83 9.07
N LEU A 263 20.77 11.55 8.46
CA LEU A 263 20.37 11.33 7.07
C LEU A 263 21.57 11.38 6.10
N SER A 264 22.49 12.33 6.31
CA SER A 264 23.72 12.43 5.51
C SER A 264 24.65 11.24 5.75
N GLY A 265 24.87 10.86 7.01
CA GLY A 265 25.75 9.73 7.36
C GLY A 265 25.25 8.41 6.80
N LEU A 266 23.94 8.14 6.90
CA LEU A 266 23.31 6.94 6.34
C LEU A 266 23.42 6.89 4.81
N ARG A 267 23.23 8.02 4.12
CA ARG A 267 23.42 8.10 2.66
C ARG A 267 24.87 7.84 2.25
N SER A 268 25.83 8.42 2.98
CA SER A 268 27.25 8.16 2.74
C SER A 268 27.64 6.71 3.03
N ALA A 269 27.09 6.12 4.09
CA ALA A 269 27.30 4.71 4.41
C ALA A 269 26.79 3.78 3.30
N ILE A 270 25.62 4.06 2.73
CA ILE A 270 25.11 3.32 1.57
C ILE A 270 26.03 3.48 0.37
N ASP A 271 26.50 4.69 0.07
CA ASP A 271 27.44 4.94 -1.03
C ASP A 271 28.72 4.10 -0.87
N GLU A 272 29.32 4.10 0.33
CA GLU A 272 30.56 3.40 0.62
C GLU A 272 30.40 1.87 0.61
N ALA A 273 29.38 1.34 1.29
CA ALA A 273 29.10 -0.10 1.27
C ALA A 273 28.69 -0.61 -0.13
N SER A 274 28.10 0.24 -0.97
CA SER A 274 27.71 -0.16 -2.33
C SER A 274 28.89 -0.34 -3.27
N ARG A 275 30.11 0.05 -2.87
CA ARG A 275 31.36 -0.23 -3.61
C ARG A 275 31.72 -1.71 -3.59
N ILE A 276 31.27 -2.44 -2.57
CA ILE A 276 31.53 -3.87 -2.42
C ILE A 276 30.71 -4.61 -3.47
N LEU A 277 31.39 -5.15 -4.47
CA LEU A 277 30.76 -5.80 -5.61
C LEU A 277 30.32 -7.24 -5.26
N TYR A 278 29.31 -7.73 -5.98
CA TYR A 278 28.95 -9.14 -5.88
C TYR A 278 30.15 -10.02 -6.22
N GLY A 279 30.29 -11.11 -5.46
CA GLY A 279 31.45 -12.01 -5.51
C GLY A 279 32.45 -11.80 -4.38
N SER A 280 32.38 -10.65 -3.68
CA SER A 280 33.07 -10.46 -2.41
C SER A 280 32.44 -11.32 -1.30
N SER A 281 33.26 -11.79 -0.36
CA SER A 281 32.78 -12.52 0.83
C SER A 281 31.93 -11.65 1.77
N GLN A 282 32.10 -10.33 1.72
CA GLN A 282 31.40 -9.36 2.57
C GLN A 282 30.18 -8.76 1.90
N TYR A 283 29.94 -9.11 0.64
CA TYR A 283 28.83 -8.59 -0.14
C TYR A 283 27.47 -8.77 0.55
N ALA A 284 27.22 -9.95 1.10
CA ALA A 284 25.96 -10.26 1.77
C ALA A 284 25.72 -9.35 3.00
N GLU A 285 26.77 -9.12 3.79
CA GLU A 285 26.72 -8.24 4.96
C GLU A 285 26.50 -6.78 4.53
N ALA A 286 27.24 -6.32 3.53
CA ALA A 286 27.08 -4.98 2.97
C ALA A 286 25.66 -4.73 2.47
N GLN A 287 25.05 -5.68 1.74
CA GLN A 287 23.67 -5.56 1.29
C GLN A 287 22.67 -5.51 2.45
N GLN A 288 22.87 -6.33 3.49
CA GLN A 288 22.02 -6.31 4.67
C GLN A 288 22.11 -4.97 5.42
N ALA A 289 23.32 -4.43 5.57
CA ALA A 289 23.55 -3.12 6.19
C ALA A 289 22.87 -2.00 5.38
N ILE A 290 23.02 -2.01 4.05
CA ILE A 290 22.37 -1.06 3.14
C ILE A 290 20.85 -1.11 3.28
N GLU A 291 20.24 -2.29 3.34
CA GLU A 291 18.80 -2.42 3.54
C GLU A 291 18.35 -1.83 4.88
N GLY A 292 19.11 -2.07 5.95
CA GLY A 292 18.87 -1.46 7.26
C GLY A 292 18.96 0.06 7.25
N TRP A 293 20.00 0.63 6.64
CA TRP A 293 20.16 2.09 6.55
C TRP A 293 19.09 2.73 5.67
N ARG A 294 18.67 2.08 4.57
CA ARG A 294 17.54 2.57 3.76
C ARG A 294 16.26 2.65 4.57
N ASN A 295 15.95 1.63 5.36
CA ASN A 295 14.78 1.65 6.23
C ASN A 295 14.86 2.82 7.26
N GLN A 296 16.03 3.05 7.86
CA GLN A 296 16.23 4.19 8.76
C GLN A 296 16.05 5.54 8.06
N ILE A 297 16.56 5.68 6.83
CA ILE A 297 16.35 6.88 6.01
C ILE A 297 14.85 7.11 5.78
N GLU A 298 14.10 6.07 5.42
CA GLU A 298 12.65 6.17 5.23
C GLU A 298 11.96 6.64 6.51
N ILE A 299 12.29 6.07 7.67
CA ILE A 299 11.76 6.49 8.96
C ILE A 299 12.07 7.97 9.23
N ILE A 300 13.32 8.40 9.05
CA ILE A 300 13.74 9.79 9.31
C ILE A 300 13.01 10.78 8.38
N GLU A 301 12.83 10.41 7.12
CA GLU A 301 12.15 11.25 6.13
C GLU A 301 10.63 11.32 6.36
N ASP A 302 10.03 10.22 6.79
CA ASP A 302 8.57 10.10 6.94
C ASP A 302 8.07 10.53 8.32
N ALA A 303 8.88 10.39 9.38
CA ALA A 303 8.50 10.66 10.77
C ALA A 303 7.90 12.07 10.97
N PRO A 304 8.44 13.16 10.39
CA PRO A 304 7.87 14.49 10.58
C PRO A 304 6.43 14.63 10.08
N TYR A 305 6.04 13.88 9.04
CA TYR A 305 4.66 13.87 8.56
C TYR A 305 3.74 13.16 9.56
N LEU A 306 4.17 11.99 10.05
CA LEU A 306 3.38 11.22 11.02
C LEU A 306 3.23 11.98 12.34
N ASP A 307 4.29 12.64 12.82
CA ASP A 307 4.26 13.43 14.05
C ASP A 307 3.33 14.65 13.93
N ARG A 308 3.34 15.34 12.78
CA ARG A 308 2.39 16.44 12.51
C ARG A 308 0.95 15.92 12.44
N ALA A 309 0.74 14.78 11.77
CA ALA A 309 -0.57 14.16 11.68
C ALA A 309 -1.13 13.82 13.08
N ARG A 310 -0.32 13.21 13.95
CA ARG A 310 -0.68 12.93 15.34
C ARG A 310 -1.00 14.19 16.13
N ALA A 311 -0.18 15.23 15.99
CA ALA A 311 -0.41 16.51 16.67
C ALA A 311 -1.73 17.17 16.25
N LEU A 312 -2.10 17.07 14.97
CA LEU A 312 -3.40 17.51 14.46
C LEU A 312 -4.54 16.64 15.02
N ALA A 313 -4.42 15.31 14.93
CA ALA A 313 -5.44 14.39 15.41
C ALA A 313 -5.74 14.53 16.92
N ASN A 314 -4.72 14.87 17.72
CA ASN A 314 -4.85 15.11 19.16
C ASN A 314 -5.77 16.30 19.51
N GLN A 315 -6.08 17.20 18.57
CA GLN A 315 -7.03 18.29 18.79
C GLN A 315 -8.47 17.77 18.89
N GLY A 316 -8.76 16.63 18.25
CA GLY A 316 -10.04 15.92 18.38
C GLY A 316 -11.24 16.53 17.66
N ASP A 317 -11.08 17.67 16.97
CA ASP A 317 -12.12 18.25 16.13
C ASP A 317 -12.08 17.70 14.69
N LEU A 318 -13.21 17.84 13.99
CA LEU A 318 -13.37 17.30 12.64
C LEU A 318 -12.33 17.86 11.65
N THR A 319 -12.03 19.15 11.73
CA THR A 319 -11.11 19.83 10.78
C THR A 319 -9.69 19.32 10.99
N SER A 320 -9.26 19.19 12.24
CA SER A 320 -7.92 18.71 12.57
C SER A 320 -7.74 17.22 12.27
N LEU A 321 -8.78 16.40 12.44
CA LEU A 321 -8.75 14.99 12.02
C LEU A 321 -8.65 14.85 10.50
N GLU A 322 -9.37 15.67 9.72
CA GLU A 322 -9.24 15.71 8.25
C GLU A 322 -7.84 16.15 7.82
N ALA A 323 -7.29 17.19 8.44
CA ALA A 323 -5.92 17.63 8.19
C ALA A 323 -4.87 16.55 8.56
N ALA A 324 -5.09 15.82 9.66
CA ALA A 324 -4.23 14.70 10.05
C ALA A 324 -4.21 13.58 9.01
N ILE A 325 -5.40 13.22 8.48
CA ILE A 325 -5.54 12.22 7.41
C ILE A 325 -4.82 12.67 6.14
N ASP A 326 -4.89 13.96 5.80
CA ASP A 326 -4.18 14.51 4.65
C ASP A 326 -2.66 14.49 4.84
N GLU A 327 -2.18 14.75 6.06
CA GLU A 327 -0.74 14.72 6.34
C GLU A 327 -0.14 13.31 6.17
N VAL A 328 -0.89 12.26 6.56
CA VAL A 328 -0.48 10.85 6.35
C VAL A 328 -0.34 10.50 4.88
N ARG A 329 -1.07 11.17 3.96
CA ARG A 329 -0.94 10.92 2.52
C ARG A 329 0.46 11.24 1.97
N ASN A 330 1.24 12.05 2.69
CA ASN A 330 2.63 12.34 2.33
C ASN A 330 3.59 11.18 2.65
N ILE A 331 3.17 10.22 3.48
CA ILE A 331 3.95 9.02 3.79
C ILE A 331 3.74 8.01 2.66
N GLY A 332 4.82 7.70 1.96
CA GLY A 332 4.76 6.81 0.80
C GLY A 332 4.30 5.41 1.18
N TRP A 333 3.28 4.90 0.49
CA TRP A 333 2.82 3.53 0.67
C TRP A 333 3.96 2.51 0.40
N GLY A 334 4.14 1.53 1.29
CA GLY A 334 5.25 0.54 1.24
C GLY A 334 6.58 0.98 1.88
N ARG A 335 6.66 2.21 2.43
CA ARG A 335 7.81 2.68 3.22
C ARG A 335 7.69 2.25 4.68
N ALA A 336 8.80 2.33 5.41
CA ALA A 336 8.94 1.86 6.79
C ALA A 336 7.80 2.28 7.75
N LEU A 337 7.32 3.54 7.69
CA LEU A 337 6.27 4.05 8.60
C LEU A 337 4.84 3.94 8.04
N TYR A 338 4.67 3.42 6.83
CA TYR A 338 3.37 3.49 6.16
C TYR A 338 2.29 2.67 6.87
N ASP A 339 2.60 1.44 7.30
CA ASP A 339 1.61 0.56 7.91
C ASP A 339 1.09 1.14 9.24
N GLU A 340 2.00 1.72 10.03
CA GLU A 340 1.69 2.44 11.27
C GLU A 340 0.83 3.67 10.99
N ALA A 341 1.27 4.54 10.07
CA ALA A 341 0.55 5.74 9.70
C ALA A 341 -0.85 5.44 9.14
N TYR A 342 -0.97 4.38 8.34
CA TYR A 342 -2.24 3.94 7.78
C TYR A 342 -3.19 3.44 8.87
N ALA A 343 -2.70 2.66 9.84
CA ALA A 343 -3.51 2.16 10.95
C ALA A 343 -4.09 3.31 11.79
N GLU A 344 -3.28 4.32 12.12
CA GLU A 344 -3.74 5.51 12.83
C GLU A 344 -4.74 6.33 12.00
N MET A 345 -4.46 6.52 10.70
CA MET A 345 -5.37 7.19 9.79
C MET A 345 -6.76 6.51 9.76
N GLN A 346 -6.83 5.18 9.85
CA GLN A 346 -8.14 4.48 9.92
C GLN A 346 -8.89 4.80 11.20
N GLN A 347 -8.20 4.87 12.34
CA GLN A 347 -8.82 5.25 13.60
C GLN A 347 -9.36 6.68 13.53
N TRP A 348 -8.58 7.62 12.99
CA TRP A 348 -9.01 9.01 12.84
C TRP A 348 -10.17 9.17 11.87
N ARG A 349 -10.20 8.40 10.77
CA ARG A 349 -11.34 8.37 9.83
C ARG A 349 -12.63 7.95 10.53
N GLU A 350 -12.55 6.94 11.39
CA GLU A 350 -13.69 6.47 12.17
C GLU A 350 -14.17 7.54 13.15
N THR A 351 -13.25 8.14 13.91
CA THR A 351 -13.60 9.25 14.83
C THR A 351 -14.21 10.43 14.08
N ALA A 352 -13.63 10.83 12.96
CA ALA A 352 -14.17 11.90 12.12
C ALA A 352 -15.56 11.55 11.58
N HIS A 353 -15.80 10.30 11.18
CA HIS A 353 -17.12 9.85 10.76
C HIS A 353 -18.15 9.98 11.88
N GLN A 354 -17.81 9.54 13.10
CA GLN A 354 -18.70 9.65 14.27
C GLN A 354 -19.05 11.11 14.59
N LEU A 355 -18.06 12.02 14.55
CA LEU A 355 -18.29 13.45 14.76
C LEU A 355 -19.22 14.04 13.70
N ARG A 356 -19.08 13.65 12.43
CA ARG A 356 -20.00 14.08 11.36
C ARG A 356 -21.43 13.61 11.62
N VAL A 357 -21.61 12.36 12.04
CA VAL A 357 -22.94 11.81 12.37
C VAL A 357 -23.56 12.55 13.56
N GLN A 358 -22.78 12.83 14.60
CA GLN A 358 -23.25 13.59 15.76
C GLN A 358 -23.69 15.01 15.38
N ALA A 359 -22.86 15.73 14.62
CA ALA A 359 -23.18 17.08 14.15
C ALA A 359 -24.46 17.10 13.29
N GLN A 360 -24.67 16.07 12.46
CA GLN A 360 -25.92 15.93 11.72
C GLN A 360 -27.12 15.69 12.64
N ALA A 361 -26.99 14.82 13.64
CA ALA A 361 -28.09 14.56 14.59
C ALA A 361 -28.49 15.83 15.36
N GLU A 362 -27.52 16.61 15.85
CA GLU A 362 -27.77 17.90 16.51
C GLU A 362 -28.50 18.88 15.57
N GLN A 363 -28.10 18.96 14.30
CA GLN A 363 -28.80 19.77 13.31
C GLN A 363 -30.26 19.31 13.12
N LEU A 364 -30.52 18.01 13.04
CA LEU A 364 -31.89 17.49 12.96
C LEU A 364 -32.71 17.81 14.21
N GLU A 365 -32.13 17.73 15.40
CA GLU A 365 -32.81 18.11 16.65
C GLU A 365 -33.18 19.60 16.66
N THR A 366 -32.30 20.49 16.22
CA THR A 366 -32.62 21.92 16.12
C THR A 366 -33.76 22.23 15.14
N LEU A 367 -33.90 21.42 14.08
CA LEU A 367 -34.96 21.55 13.09
C LEU A 367 -36.31 20.97 13.58
N THR A 368 -36.27 20.03 14.51
CA THR A 368 -37.46 19.31 15.02
C THR A 368 -37.90 19.75 16.41
N ALA A 369 -37.12 20.61 17.08
CA ALA A 369 -37.51 21.26 18.32
C ALA A 369 -38.80 22.09 18.11
N PRO A 370 -39.83 21.94 18.97
CA PRO A 370 -41.06 22.71 18.85
C PRO A 370 -40.71 24.19 18.98
N THR A 371 -40.96 24.96 17.92
CA THR A 371 -40.98 26.42 18.00
C THR A 371 -41.96 26.79 19.09
N THR A 372 -41.46 27.26 20.23
CA THR A 372 -42.28 27.96 21.21
C THR A 372 -42.73 29.25 20.52
N GLU A 373 -43.90 29.19 19.88
CA GLU A 373 -44.64 30.36 19.44
C GLU A 373 -44.84 31.28 20.64
N THR A 374 -44.00 32.30 20.75
CA THR A 374 -44.39 33.53 21.44
C THR A 374 -44.74 34.52 20.35
N ASN A 375 -46.03 34.56 20.04
CA ASN A 375 -46.64 35.48 19.10
C ASN A 375 -46.54 36.91 19.62
N SER A 376 -45.72 37.75 18.99
CA SER A 376 -46.08 39.15 18.74
C SER A 376 -45.03 39.82 17.85
N SER A 377 -45.32 39.88 16.56
CA SER A 377 -45.32 41.09 15.72
C SER A 377 -45.03 40.72 14.28
N GLN A 378 -46.07 40.67 13.43
CA GLN A 378 -45.90 40.78 11.99
C GLN A 378 -45.26 42.14 11.65
N PRO A 379 -44.31 42.17 10.71
CA PRO A 379 -44.26 43.26 9.75
C PRO A 379 -44.52 42.70 8.35
N ASN A 380 -45.61 43.19 7.78
CA ASN A 380 -45.91 43.35 6.35
C ASN A 380 -45.37 42.34 5.32
N LEU A 381 -46.33 41.70 4.67
CA LEU A 381 -46.22 41.12 3.34
C LEU A 381 -45.59 42.13 2.35
N LEU A 382 -44.40 41.81 1.84
CA LEU A 382 -43.93 42.30 0.56
C LEU A 382 -43.88 41.12 -0.42
N GLN A 383 -44.46 41.38 -1.59
CA GLN A 383 -44.64 40.49 -2.74
C GLN A 383 -43.31 39.96 -3.33
N PRO A 384 -43.37 38.89 -4.16
CA PRO A 384 -42.19 38.15 -4.59
C PRO A 384 -41.33 38.97 -5.56
N THR A 385 -40.07 39.18 -5.19
CA THR A 385 -39.06 39.63 -6.16
C THR A 385 -38.52 38.40 -6.88
N SER A 386 -38.70 38.38 -8.19
CA SER A 386 -38.10 37.44 -9.15
C SER A 386 -36.59 37.29 -8.88
N LEU A 387 -36.14 36.06 -8.58
CA LEU A 387 -34.74 35.68 -8.70
C LEU A 387 -34.54 35.07 -10.09
N GLN A 388 -33.90 35.85 -10.95
CA GLN A 388 -33.33 35.38 -12.22
C GLN A 388 -32.22 34.36 -11.96
N PRO A 389 -31.97 33.42 -12.90
CA PRO A 389 -30.88 32.47 -12.79
C PRO A 389 -29.52 33.20 -12.88
N HIS A 390 -28.66 33.01 -11.88
CA HIS A 390 -27.25 33.39 -12.00
C HIS A 390 -26.53 32.41 -12.95
N PRO A 391 -25.77 32.90 -13.93
CA PRO A 391 -25.00 32.07 -14.84
C PRO A 391 -23.75 31.50 -14.15
N VAL A 392 -23.42 30.27 -14.52
CA VAL A 392 -22.17 29.57 -14.24
C VAL A 392 -20.98 30.41 -14.72
N PRO A 393 -19.89 30.58 -13.94
CA PRO A 393 -18.68 31.19 -14.48
C PRO A 393 -18.03 30.24 -15.49
N VAL A 394 -18.07 30.67 -16.74
CA VAL A 394 -17.32 30.10 -17.86
C VAL A 394 -15.85 30.43 -17.69
N VAL A 395 -15.02 29.39 -17.84
CA VAL A 395 -13.56 29.45 -18.00
C VAL A 395 -13.19 30.48 -19.08
N GLN A 396 -12.37 31.47 -18.75
CA GLN A 396 -11.72 32.32 -19.75
C GLN A 396 -10.29 31.85 -20.01
N THR A 397 -10.11 31.31 -21.21
CA THR A 397 -8.85 31.07 -21.90
C THR A 397 -8.15 32.38 -22.25
N ILE A 398 -6.88 32.46 -21.85
CA ILE A 398 -5.70 33.02 -22.53
C ILE A 398 -5.97 33.98 -23.71
N GLU A 399 -5.57 35.25 -23.55
CA GLU A 399 -5.15 36.09 -24.68
C GLU A 399 -3.69 36.54 -24.53
N THR A 400 -2.97 36.24 -25.60
CA THR A 400 -1.61 36.63 -25.97
C THR A 400 -1.43 38.14 -26.08
N VAL A 401 -0.34 38.68 -25.53
CA VAL A 401 0.17 40.01 -25.90
C VAL A 401 1.52 39.84 -26.58
N GLY A 402 1.52 40.11 -27.89
CA GLY A 402 2.72 40.22 -28.71
C GLY A 402 3.37 41.61 -28.60
N THR A 403 4.70 41.58 -28.58
CA THR A 403 5.65 42.47 -29.28
C THR A 403 5.25 43.93 -29.53
N THR A 404 6.00 44.85 -28.93
CA THR A 404 6.43 46.06 -29.64
C THR A 404 7.94 46.27 -29.46
N GLU A 405 8.60 46.24 -30.60
CA GLU A 405 9.98 46.58 -30.87
C GLU A 405 10.03 48.09 -31.16
N THR A 406 10.92 48.86 -30.51
CA THR A 406 11.48 50.09 -31.12
C THR A 406 12.89 50.35 -30.57
N SER A 407 13.82 50.25 -31.49
CA SER A 407 15.25 50.59 -31.46
C SER A 407 15.51 52.08 -31.18
N GLN A 408 16.64 52.42 -30.52
CA GLN A 408 17.72 53.27 -31.09
C GLN A 408 18.92 53.44 -30.11
N PRO A 409 20.11 53.88 -30.59
CA PRO A 409 21.40 53.29 -30.20
C PRO A 409 22.38 54.23 -29.49
N GLY A 410 23.47 53.66 -28.96
CA GLY A 410 24.83 54.21 -29.06
C GLY A 410 25.50 54.80 -27.80
N ASN A 411 26.51 54.08 -27.28
CA ASN A 411 27.86 54.50 -26.78
C ASN A 411 28.31 53.55 -25.66
N LEU A 412 29.35 52.72 -25.83
CA LEU A 412 30.81 52.97 -25.85
C LEU A 412 31.44 53.34 -24.49
N LEU A 413 32.43 52.49 -24.11
CA LEU A 413 33.51 52.65 -23.11
C LEU A 413 33.05 52.44 -21.66
N ASN A 414 33.67 51.60 -20.83
CA ASN A 414 35.09 51.21 -20.72
C ASN A 414 35.23 49.82 -20.07
#